data_AF-A0A1S9C1P6-F1
#
_entry.id   AF-A0A1S9C1P6-F1
#
_cell.length_a   1.000
_cell.length_b   1.000
_cell.length_c   1.000
_cell.angle_alpha   90.00
_cell.angle_beta   90.00
_cell.angle_gamma   90.00
#
_symmetry.space_group_name_H-M   'P 1'
#
loop_
_entity.id
_entity.type
_entity.pdbx_description
1 polymer ?
#
loop_
_entity_poly.entity_id
_entity_poly.type
_entity_poly.pdbx_seq_one_letter_code
_entity_poly.pdbx_strand_id
1 'polypeptide(L)'
;MHGNDHKVLTAGFILLSIILVFVSIFLYGKKQQSLEVLKEMEIEFEQIDGQTQTVEAKFETLSAQQKDLLNKVDILEIEFGKIEQTNAAAKFEPLTEDTKYAYLTFDDGPSDNTVKILNFLKANNLKAFFFF
;
A
#
# COMPACT_ATOMS: atom_id res chain seq x y z
N MET A 1 -18.39 87.98 12.74
CA MET A 1 -18.02 86.67 13.30
C MET A 1 -18.61 85.47 12.55
N HIS A 2 -19.53 85.63 11.59
CA HIS A 2 -20.21 84.50 10.91
C HIS A 2 -19.38 83.71 9.87
N GLY A 3 -18.28 84.28 9.34
CA GLY A 3 -17.54 83.66 8.23
C GLY A 3 -16.54 82.56 8.64
N ASN A 4 -16.15 82.50 9.91
CA ASN A 4 -15.19 81.51 10.40
C ASN A 4 -15.89 80.19 10.75
N ASP A 5 -17.09 80.26 11.32
CA ASP A 5 -17.87 79.11 11.75
C ASP A 5 -18.28 78.22 10.57
N HIS A 6 -18.64 78.82 9.43
CA HIS A 6 -18.95 78.06 8.21
C HIS A 6 -17.74 77.31 7.66
N LYS A 7 -16.53 77.89 7.74
CA LYS A 7 -15.29 77.27 7.28
C LYS A 7 -14.88 76.09 8.18
N VAL A 8 -15.06 76.23 9.49
CA VAL A 8 -14.81 75.15 10.46
C VAL A 8 -15.82 74.01 10.25
N LEU A 9 -17.09 74.33 10.02
CA LEU A 9 -18.13 73.34 9.74
C LEU A 9 -17.86 72.57 8.44
N THR A 10 -17.49 73.26 7.35
CA THR A 10 -17.13 72.61 6.08
C THR A 10 -15.86 71.77 6.19
N ALA A 11 -14.85 72.23 6.93
CA ALA A 11 -13.66 71.41 7.21
C ALA A 11 -14.00 70.13 7.98
N GLY A 12 -14.94 70.20 8.93
CA GLY A 12 -15.44 69.02 9.66
C GLY A 12 -16.12 68.00 8.74
N PHE A 13 -16.96 68.45 7.80
CA PHE A 13 -17.61 67.56 6.82
C PHE A 13 -16.62 66.89 5.86
N ILE A 14 -15.57 67.61 5.43
CA ILE A 14 -14.51 67.04 4.57
C ILE A 14 -13.71 65.98 5.34
N LEU A 15 -13.41 66.23 6.61
CA LEU A 15 -12.67 65.27 7.44
C LEU A 15 -13.50 64.01 7.70
N LEU A 16 -14.82 64.17 7.92
CA LEU A 16 -15.76 63.05 8.05
C LEU A 16 -15.85 62.21 6.76
N SER A 17 -15.90 62.85 5.59
CA SER A 17 -15.98 62.14 4.31
C SER A 17 -14.71 61.32 4.03
N ILE A 18 -13.54 61.86 4.37
CA ILE A 18 -12.26 61.15 4.26
C ILE A 18 -12.28 59.91 5.17
N ILE A 19 -12.73 60.03 6.42
CA ILE A 19 -12.83 58.89 7.34
C ILE A 19 -13.77 57.81 6.79
N LEU A 20 -14.92 58.20 6.24
CA LEU A 20 -15.87 57.25 5.65
C LEU A 20 -15.28 56.49 4.45
N VAL A 21 -14.50 57.16 3.60
CA VAL A 21 -13.79 56.52 2.48
C VAL A 21 -12.74 55.54 3.00
N PHE A 22 -11.95 55.93 4.01
CA PHE A 22 -10.96 55.04 4.63
C PHE A 22 -11.59 53.79 5.27
N VAL A 23 -12.68 53.95 6.01
CA VAL A 23 -13.42 52.83 6.61
C VAL A 23 -13.96 51.90 5.52
N SER A 24 -14.47 52.45 4.43
CA SER A 24 -14.99 51.67 3.30
C SER A 24 -13.89 50.82 2.66
N ILE A 25 -12.72 51.42 2.38
CA ILE A 25 -11.55 50.71 1.82
C ILE A 25 -11.09 49.59 2.77
N PHE A 26 -11.01 49.88 4.07
CA PHE A 26 -10.60 48.90 5.09
C PHE A 26 -11.56 47.70 5.16
N LEU A 27 -12.88 47.94 5.13
CA LEU A 27 -13.88 46.87 5.13
C LEU A 27 -13.84 46.02 3.85
N TYR A 28 -13.62 46.65 2.69
CA TYR A 28 -13.44 45.94 1.43
C TYR A 28 -12.20 45.04 1.44
N GLY A 29 -11.08 45.52 1.98
CA GLY A 29 -9.86 44.72 2.13
C GLY A 29 -10.05 43.48 3.01
N LYS A 30 -10.73 43.65 4.16
CA LYS A 30 -11.05 42.53 5.07
C LYS A 30 -11.94 41.48 4.40
N LYS A 31 -12.91 41.91 3.58
CA LYS A 31 -13.79 40.99 2.83
C LYS A 31 -13.02 40.21 1.76
N GLN A 32 -12.12 40.86 1.03
CA GLN A 32 -11.33 40.22 -0.01
C GLN A 32 -10.43 39.11 0.56
N GLN A 33 -9.76 39.37 1.68
CA GLN A 33 -8.92 38.37 2.35
C GLN A 33 -9.71 37.11 2.76
N SER A 34 -10.93 37.28 3.25
CA SER A 34 -11.78 36.12 3.62
C SER A 34 -12.19 35.28 2.41
N LEU A 35 -12.39 35.91 1.25
CA LEU A 35 -12.77 35.20 0.02
C LEU A 35 -11.62 34.38 -0.54
N GLU A 36 -10.38 34.86 -0.41
CA GLU A 36 -9.19 34.10 -0.83
C GLU A 36 -8.98 32.87 0.06
N VAL A 37 -9.10 33.03 1.39
CA VAL A 37 -9.02 31.91 2.34
C VAL A 37 -10.12 30.87 2.10
N LEU A 38 -11.34 31.30 1.72
CA LEU A 38 -12.43 30.38 1.39
C LEU A 38 -12.14 29.55 0.13
N LYS A 39 -11.54 30.16 -0.90
CA LYS A 39 -11.14 29.43 -2.12
C LYS A 39 -10.02 28.43 -1.86
N GLU A 40 -9.03 28.82 -1.05
CA GLU A 40 -7.95 27.91 -0.65
C GLU A 40 -8.49 26.72 0.15
N MET A 41 -9.42 26.97 1.07
CA MET A 41 -10.08 25.92 1.85
C MET A 41 -10.90 24.97 0.97
N GLU A 42 -11.58 25.47 -0.06
CA GLU A 42 -12.33 24.63 -1.01
C GLU A 42 -11.40 23.70 -1.80
N ILE A 43 -10.25 24.21 -2.25
CA ILE A 43 -9.22 23.41 -2.94
C ILE A 43 -8.62 22.35 -1.99
N GLU A 44 -8.31 22.73 -0.75
CA GLU A 44 -7.78 21.80 0.25
C GLU A 44 -8.80 20.72 0.59
N PHE A 45 -10.09 21.07 0.70
CA PHE A 45 -11.16 20.11 0.95
C PHE A 45 -11.31 19.10 -0.20
N GLU A 46 -11.25 19.56 -1.46
CA GLU A 46 -11.32 18.68 -2.63
C GLU A 46 -10.11 17.73 -2.69
N GLN A 47 -8.92 18.21 -2.30
CA GLN A 47 -7.72 17.36 -2.18
C GLN A 47 -7.86 16.32 -1.07
N ILE A 48 -8.38 16.71 0.09
CA ILE A 48 -8.60 15.81 1.23
C ILE A 48 -9.65 14.75 0.87
N ASP A 49 -10.74 15.13 0.19
CA ASP A 49 -11.77 14.19 -0.26
C ASP A 49 -11.18 13.17 -1.26
N GLY A 50 -10.41 13.63 -2.24
CA GLY A 50 -9.73 12.75 -3.20
C GLY A 50 -8.71 11.80 -2.53
N GLN A 51 -7.99 12.27 -1.52
CA GLN A 51 -7.11 11.42 -0.71
C GLN A 51 -7.90 10.39 0.10
N THR A 52 -9.04 10.78 0.68
CA THR A 52 -9.91 9.89 1.46
C THR A 52 -10.45 8.76 0.58
N GLN A 53 -10.98 9.07 -0.61
CA GLN A 53 -11.42 8.07 -1.59
C GLN A 53 -10.28 7.12 -2.01
N THR A 54 -9.07 7.65 -2.18
CA THR A 54 -7.89 6.84 -2.53
C THR A 54 -7.50 5.89 -1.41
N VAL A 55 -7.58 6.34 -0.15
CA VAL A 55 -7.29 5.52 1.04
C VAL A 55 -8.33 4.42 1.21
N GLU A 56 -9.62 4.72 1.02
CA GLU A 56 -10.70 3.74 1.05
C GLU A 56 -10.52 2.66 -0.02
N ALA A 57 -10.20 3.04 -1.26
CA ALA A 57 -9.93 2.09 -2.34
C ALA A 57 -8.72 1.19 -2.04
N LYS A 58 -7.66 1.74 -1.42
CA LYS A 58 -6.52 0.94 -0.97
C LYS A 58 -6.89 -0.01 0.16
N PHE A 59 -7.72 0.41 1.10
CA PHE A 59 -8.18 -0.44 2.20
C PHE A 59 -8.97 -1.65 1.69
N GLU A 60 -9.91 -1.44 0.77
CA GLU A 60 -10.69 -2.51 0.14
C GLU A 60 -9.79 -3.52 -0.60
N THR A 61 -8.80 -3.02 -1.36
CA THR A 61 -7.87 -3.90 -2.07
C THR A 61 -6.96 -4.70 -1.13
N LEU A 62 -6.44 -4.08 -0.06
CA LEU A 62 -5.66 -4.79 0.97
C LEU A 62 -6.50 -5.83 1.71
N SER A 63 -7.76 -5.51 2.04
CA SER A 63 -8.69 -6.44 2.68
C SER A 63 -8.96 -7.67 1.79
N ALA A 64 -9.18 -7.45 0.49
CA ALA A 64 -9.34 -8.55 -0.47
C ALA A 64 -8.07 -9.41 -0.59
N GLN A 65 -6.89 -8.81 -0.60
CA GLN A 65 -5.61 -9.52 -0.62
C GLN A 65 -5.38 -10.35 0.65
N GLN A 66 -5.72 -9.81 1.83
CA GLN A 66 -5.61 -10.53 3.09
C GLN A 66 -6.49 -11.80 3.08
N LYS A 67 -7.71 -11.69 2.56
CA LYS A 67 -8.64 -12.81 2.43
C LYS A 67 -8.11 -13.89 1.47
N ASP A 68 -7.57 -13.49 0.32
CA ASP A 68 -6.96 -14.41 -0.63
C ASP A 68 -5.75 -15.14 -0.04
N LEU A 69 -4.91 -14.42 0.71
CA LEU A 69 -3.74 -15.00 1.35
C LEU A 69 -4.11 -16.03 2.43
N LEU A 70 -5.15 -15.76 3.22
CA LEU A 70 -5.67 -16.73 4.20
C LEU A 70 -6.13 -18.02 3.51
N ASN A 71 -6.90 -17.91 2.42
CA ASN A 71 -7.33 -19.09 1.68
C ASN A 71 -6.14 -19.91 1.14
N LYS A 72 -5.07 -19.24 0.69
CA LYS A 72 -3.85 -19.93 0.22
C LYS A 72 -3.14 -20.68 1.33
N VAL A 73 -3.09 -20.09 2.53
CA VAL A 73 -2.50 -20.76 3.71
C VAL A 73 -3.30 -22.02 4.07
N ASP A 74 -4.64 -21.93 4.09
CA ASP A 74 -5.51 -23.08 4.38
C ASP A 74 -5.32 -24.21 3.36
N ILE A 75 -5.22 -23.87 2.07
CA ILE A 75 -4.98 -24.86 1.00
C ILE A 75 -3.61 -25.54 1.19
N LEU A 76 -2.57 -24.75 1.45
CA LEU A 76 -1.22 -25.28 1.67
C LEU A 76 -1.17 -26.21 2.88
N GLU A 77 -1.83 -25.88 3.98
CA GLU A 77 -1.89 -26.73 5.17
C GLU A 77 -2.54 -28.09 4.85
N ILE A 78 -3.62 -28.09 4.07
CA ILE A 78 -4.27 -29.32 3.58
C ILE A 78 -3.33 -30.13 2.68
N GLU A 79 -2.59 -29.48 1.78
CA GLU A 79 -1.63 -30.15 0.89
C GLU A 79 -0.45 -30.75 1.65
N PHE A 80 0.12 -30.02 2.63
CA PHE A 80 1.18 -30.53 3.49
C PHE A 80 0.74 -31.77 4.28
N GLY A 81 -0.46 -31.75 4.86
CA GLY A 81 -0.99 -32.91 5.58
C GLY A 81 -1.15 -34.16 4.70
N LYS A 82 -1.47 -33.98 3.40
CA LYS A 82 -1.53 -35.09 2.43
C LYS A 82 -0.14 -35.64 2.10
N ILE A 83 0.86 -34.78 1.98
CA ILE A 83 2.25 -35.16 1.67
C ILE A 83 2.90 -35.90 2.85
N GLU A 84 2.60 -35.52 4.09
CA GLU A 84 3.11 -36.25 5.27
C GLU A 84 2.52 -37.67 5.37
N GLN A 85 1.22 -37.83 5.07
CA GLN A 85 0.58 -39.14 5.06
C GLN A 85 1.11 -40.08 3.96
N THR A 86 1.51 -39.55 2.80
CA THR A 86 2.08 -40.39 1.72
C THR A 86 3.54 -40.77 1.96
N ASN A 87 4.30 -39.98 2.72
CA ASN A 87 5.72 -40.23 3.00
C ASN A 87 6.00 -41.03 4.28
N ALA A 88 5.01 -41.22 5.16
CA ALA A 88 5.14 -42.03 6.38
C ALA A 88 5.50 -43.52 6.13
N ALA A 89 5.45 -44.01 4.88
CA ALA A 89 5.89 -45.35 4.49
C ALA A 89 7.42 -45.50 4.33
N ALA A 90 8.18 -44.40 4.26
CA ALA A 90 9.64 -44.45 4.16
C ALA A 90 10.30 -44.28 5.53
N LYS A 91 10.17 -45.31 6.39
CA LYS A 91 11.01 -45.42 7.60
C LYS A 91 12.47 -45.47 7.17
N PHE A 92 13.25 -44.45 7.51
CA PHE A 92 14.70 -44.54 7.49
C PHE A 92 15.11 -45.52 8.60
N GLU A 93 15.62 -46.68 8.21
CA GLU A 93 16.27 -47.57 9.17
C GLU A 93 17.55 -46.89 9.70
N PRO A 94 17.83 -46.98 11.01
CA PRO A 94 19.03 -46.38 11.59
C PRO A 94 20.27 -47.01 10.97
N LEU A 95 21.17 -46.16 10.48
CA LEU A 95 22.41 -46.55 9.83
C LEU A 95 23.31 -47.28 10.85
N THR A 96 23.54 -48.58 10.66
CA THR A 96 24.54 -49.35 11.42
C THR A 96 25.92 -49.19 10.79
N GLU A 97 26.99 -49.20 11.60
CA GLU A 97 28.38 -48.95 11.16
C GLU A 97 28.88 -49.94 10.09
N ASP A 98 28.28 -51.12 9.96
CA ASP A 98 28.69 -52.17 9.00
C ASP A 98 28.06 -52.04 7.60
N THR A 99 27.16 -51.08 7.39
CA THR A 99 26.45 -50.96 6.11
C THR A 99 27.18 -50.00 5.17
N LYS A 100 27.47 -50.45 3.94
CA LYS A 100 28.07 -49.61 2.90
C LYS A 100 26.99 -48.84 2.15
N TYR A 101 27.16 -47.52 2.04
CA TYR A 101 26.21 -46.64 1.37
C TYR A 101 26.84 -45.99 0.13
N ALA A 102 26.03 -45.80 -0.91
CA ALA A 102 26.36 -45.00 -2.08
C ALA A 102 25.26 -43.97 -2.31
N TYR A 103 25.63 -42.69 -2.40
CA TYR A 103 24.72 -41.61 -2.71
C TYR A 103 24.83 -41.29 -4.20
N LEU A 104 23.73 -41.47 -4.93
CA LEU A 104 23.67 -41.15 -6.34
C LEU A 104 23.20 -39.70 -6.50
N THR A 105 24.03 -38.88 -7.14
CA THR A 105 23.74 -37.48 -7.45
C THR A 105 23.91 -37.26 -8.95
N PHE A 106 22.97 -36.55 -9.57
CA PHE A 106 23.02 -36.18 -10.99
C PHE A 106 23.06 -34.66 -11.09
N ASP A 107 24.09 -34.16 -11.76
CA ASP A 107 24.31 -32.73 -12.07
C ASP A 107 23.94 -32.48 -13.55
N ASP A 108 23.63 -31.23 -13.90
CA ASP A 108 23.07 -30.80 -15.19
C ASP A 108 21.66 -31.35 -15.50
N GLY A 109 20.66 -30.49 -15.32
CA GLY A 109 19.21 -30.76 -15.46
C GLY A 109 18.75 -31.46 -16.76
N PRO A 110 17.42 -31.70 -16.90
CA PRO A 110 16.91 -32.88 -17.58
C PRO A 110 17.37 -33.00 -19.04
N SER A 111 17.97 -34.15 -19.34
CA SER A 111 18.31 -34.57 -20.68
C SER A 111 17.36 -35.67 -21.16
N ASP A 112 17.46 -36.05 -22.43
CA ASP A 112 16.72 -37.19 -22.99
C ASP A 112 16.93 -38.50 -22.21
N ASN A 113 18.00 -38.60 -21.41
CA ASN A 113 18.29 -39.76 -20.58
C ASN A 113 17.65 -39.70 -19.19
N THR A 114 17.18 -38.54 -18.72
CA THR A 114 16.60 -38.39 -17.37
C THR A 114 15.41 -39.32 -17.17
N VAL A 115 14.53 -39.48 -18.17
CA VAL A 115 13.41 -40.41 -18.09
C VAL A 115 13.87 -41.87 -17.95
N LYS A 116 14.93 -42.26 -18.68
CA LYS A 116 15.49 -43.62 -18.58
C LYS A 116 16.11 -43.86 -17.20
N ILE A 117 16.84 -42.88 -16.68
CA ILE A 117 17.44 -42.93 -15.34
C ILE A 117 16.35 -43.04 -14.27
N LEU A 118 15.31 -42.21 -14.32
CA LEU A 118 14.18 -42.25 -13.38
C LEU A 118 13.45 -43.61 -13.42
N ASN A 119 13.21 -44.15 -14.62
CA ASN A 119 12.61 -45.47 -14.77
C ASN A 119 13.48 -46.58 -14.17
N PHE A 120 14.80 -46.52 -14.37
CA PHE A 120 15.73 -47.48 -13.79
C PHE A 120 15.76 -47.40 -12.25
N LEU A 121 15.85 -46.19 -11.69
CA LEU A 121 15.85 -45.98 -10.24
C LEU A 121 14.56 -46.49 -9.62
N LYS A 122 13.41 -46.19 -10.22
CA LYS A 122 12.10 -46.65 -9.77
C LYS A 122 11.98 -48.18 -9.83
N ALA A 123 12.42 -48.81 -10.91
CA ALA A 123 12.35 -50.27 -11.08
C ALA A 123 13.19 -51.02 -10.04
N ASN A 124 14.26 -50.41 -9.54
CA ASN A 124 15.16 -50.99 -8.53
C ASN A 124 14.90 -50.45 -7.11
N ASN A 125 13.84 -49.66 -6.91
CA ASN A 125 13.53 -49.02 -5.62
C ASN A 125 14.70 -48.19 -5.04
N LEU A 126 15.47 -47.54 -5.92
CA LEU A 126 16.60 -46.69 -5.55
C LEU A 126 16.17 -45.21 -5.50
N LYS A 127 16.78 -44.46 -4.60
CA LYS A 127 16.61 -43.00 -4.48
C LYS A 127 17.90 -42.29 -4.89
N ALA A 128 17.77 -41.14 -5.53
CA ALA A 128 18.89 -40.30 -5.95
C ALA A 128 18.50 -38.83 -5.84
N PHE A 129 19.50 -37.94 -5.80
CA PHE A 129 19.30 -36.50 -5.80
C PHE A 129 19.64 -35.91 -7.18
N PHE A 130 18.81 -35.01 -7.69
CA PHE A 130 19.04 -34.30 -8.95
C PHE A 130 19.26 -32.82 -8.64
N PHE A 131 20.38 -32.27 -9.10
CA PHE A 131 20.68 -30.85 -9.06
C PHE A 131 20.39 -30.26 -10.45
N PHE A 132 19.62 -29.18 -10.49
CA PHE A 132 19.17 -28.51 -11.72
C PHE A 132 19.91 -27.19 -11.94
#